data_AF-A0A507QIB2-F1
#
_entry.id   AF-A0A507QIB2-F1
#
_cell.length_a   1.000
_cell.length_b   1.000
_cell.length_c   1.000
_cell.angle_alpha   90.00
_cell.angle_beta   90.00
_cell.angle_gamma   90.00
#
_symmetry.space_group_name_H-M   'P 1'
#
loop_
_entity.id
_entity.type
_entity.pdbx_description
1 polymer ?
#
loop_
_entity_poly.entity_id
_entity_poly.type
_entity_poly.pdbx_seq_one_letter_code
_entity_poly.pdbx_strand_id
1 'polypeptide(L)'
;MSSHSDSQQPQYYSVCKSGLPGTKDYRVYLHESDRLVSPWHDVPLYLDQKQGLVNMIVEIPRWSNVKMEITKDEFLNPIRQDIKKDKLRYVPNIFPHKGYPWNYGALPQV
;
A
#
# COMPACT_ATOMS: atom_id res chain seq x y z
N MET A 1 -36.66 -0.23 -19.90
CA MET A 1 -36.15 -1.16 -18.86
C MET A 1 -34.88 -0.54 -18.30
N SER A 2 -34.99 0.16 -17.17
CA SER A 2 -33.85 0.84 -16.54
C SER A 2 -32.86 -0.18 -15.99
N SER A 3 -31.69 -0.27 -16.63
CA SER A 3 -30.55 -1.01 -16.12
C SER A 3 -30.10 -0.36 -14.81
N HIS A 4 -30.09 -1.19 -13.78
CA HIS A 4 -29.80 -0.82 -12.40
C HIS A 4 -28.40 -0.20 -12.29
N SER A 5 -28.31 0.93 -11.60
CA SER A 5 -27.05 1.41 -11.05
C SER A 5 -26.64 0.43 -9.95
N ASP A 6 -25.69 -0.45 -10.26
CA ASP A 6 -25.01 -1.27 -9.25
C ASP A 6 -24.27 -0.30 -8.31
N SER A 7 -24.91 0.07 -7.20
CA SER A 7 -24.23 0.74 -6.11
C SER A 7 -23.32 -0.29 -5.45
N GLN A 8 -22.10 -0.42 -5.95
CA GLN A 8 -21.05 -1.19 -5.31
C GLN A 8 -20.90 -0.68 -3.88
N GLN A 9 -21.25 -1.52 -2.90
CA GLN A 9 -21.02 -1.25 -1.49
C GLN A 9 -19.53 -0.89 -1.29
N PRO A 10 -19.20 0.09 -0.44
CA PRO A 10 -17.81 0.46 -0.21
C PRO A 10 -17.03 -0.78 0.28
N GLN A 11 -16.04 -1.21 -0.50
CA GLN A 11 -15.12 -2.26 -0.07
C GLN A 11 -14.27 -1.71 1.06
N TYR A 12 -14.42 -2.30 2.25
CA TYR A 12 -13.65 -1.93 3.41
C TYR A 12 -12.34 -2.72 3.43
N TYR A 13 -11.25 -2.01 3.15
CA TYR A 13 -9.90 -2.52 3.34
C TYR A 13 -9.39 -2.15 4.74
N SER A 14 -8.69 -3.08 5.38
CA SER A 14 -7.99 -2.87 6.65
C SER A 14 -6.58 -3.44 6.59
N VAL A 15 -5.75 -3.11 7.58
CA VAL A 15 -4.35 -3.54 7.63
C VAL A 15 -4.14 -4.53 8.78
N CYS A 16 -3.45 -5.62 8.49
CA CYS A 16 -2.96 -6.56 9.49
C CYS A 16 -1.44 -6.44 9.60
N LYS A 17 -0.93 -6.19 10.80
CA LYS A 17 0.51 -6.03 11.06
C LYS A 17 1.06 -7.31 11.67
N SER A 18 2.17 -7.80 11.14
CA SER A 18 2.92 -8.95 11.66
C SER A 18 4.37 -8.55 11.92
N GLY A 19 4.96 -9.07 13.00
CA GLY A 19 6.29 -8.67 13.46
C GLY A 19 6.31 -7.30 14.15
N LEU A 20 7.52 -6.84 14.51
CA LEU A 20 7.72 -5.58 15.24
C LEU A 20 8.17 -4.44 14.31
N PRO A 21 7.60 -3.24 14.39
CA PRO A 21 8.08 -2.11 13.59
C PRO A 21 9.59 -1.87 13.77
N GLY A 22 10.31 -1.67 12.67
CA GLY A 22 11.77 -1.46 12.69
C GLY A 22 12.60 -2.73 12.75
N THR A 23 12.02 -3.89 12.45
CA THR A 23 12.73 -5.15 12.26
C THR A 23 12.60 -5.66 10.82
N LYS A 24 13.45 -6.61 10.42
CA LYS A 24 13.46 -7.18 9.05
C LYS A 24 12.25 -8.06 8.75
N ASP A 25 11.61 -8.59 9.78
CA ASP A 25 10.42 -9.46 9.72
C ASP A 25 9.09 -8.67 9.75
N TYR A 26 9.11 -7.35 9.94
CA TYR A 26 7.89 -6.54 9.94
C TYR A 26 7.19 -6.59 8.58
N ARG A 27 5.90 -6.95 8.59
CA ARG A 27 5.03 -7.01 7.41
C ARG A 27 3.70 -6.33 7.70
N VAL A 28 3.17 -5.66 6.69
CA VAL A 28 1.81 -5.13 6.69
C VAL A 28 1.04 -5.76 5.54
N TYR A 29 0.07 -6.58 5.88
CA TYR A 29 -0.84 -7.22 4.92
C TYR A 29 -2.12 -6.41 4.78
N LEU A 30 -2.74 -6.51 3.60
CA LEU A 30 -4.05 -5.95 3.34
C LEU A 30 -5.13 -7.01 3.59
N HIS A 31 -6.21 -6.59 4.23
CA HIS A 31 -7.35 -7.44 4.54
C HIS A 31 -8.61 -6.82 3.95
N GLU A 32 -9.36 -7.61 3.19
CA GLU A 32 -10.66 -7.25 2.62
C GLU A 32 -11.70 -8.17 3.25
N SER A 33 -12.65 -7.58 4.01
CA SER A 33 -13.65 -8.32 4.77
C SER A 33 -13.04 -9.37 5.71
N ASP A 34 -13.00 -10.65 5.31
CA ASP A 34 -12.50 -11.81 6.09
C ASP A 34 -11.31 -12.52 5.42
N ARG A 35 -10.70 -11.91 4.39
CA ARG A 35 -9.58 -12.50 3.65
C ARG A 35 -8.40 -11.56 3.54
N LEU A 36 -7.19 -12.14 3.58
CA LEU A 36 -5.98 -11.44 3.15
C LEU A 36 -5.95 -11.33 1.63
N VAL A 37 -5.55 -10.16 1.14
CA VAL A 37 -5.48 -9.85 -0.29
C VAL A 37 -4.14 -9.23 -0.64
N SER A 38 -3.68 -9.45 -1.86
CA SER A 38 -2.50 -8.81 -2.40
C SER A 38 -2.79 -7.34 -2.73
N PRO A 39 -2.04 -6.38 -2.16
CA PRO A 39 -2.16 -4.98 -2.55
C PRO A 39 -1.65 -4.73 -3.97
N TRP A 40 -0.91 -5.66 -4.58
CA TRP A 40 -0.48 -5.51 -5.98
C TRP A 40 -1.52 -6.06 -6.96
N HIS A 41 -2.04 -7.26 -6.70
CA HIS A 41 -2.82 -7.99 -7.69
C HIS A 41 -4.33 -7.95 -7.46
N ASP A 42 -4.78 -7.89 -6.20
CA ASP A 42 -6.19 -8.16 -5.87
C ASP A 42 -7.02 -6.87 -5.69
N VAL A 43 -6.37 -5.73 -5.42
CA VAL A 43 -7.07 -4.43 -5.32
C VAL A 43 -7.31 -3.88 -6.73
N PRO A 44 -8.57 -3.58 -7.11
CA PRO A 44 -8.86 -3.03 -8.44
C PRO A 44 -8.16 -1.68 -8.65
N LEU A 45 -7.57 -1.45 -9.83
CA LEU A 45 -7.00 -0.15 -10.17
C LEU A 45 -8.05 0.97 -10.13
N TYR A 46 -9.18 0.77 -10.80
CA TYR A 46 -10.25 1.75 -10.91
C TYR A 46 -11.39 1.41 -9.95
N LEU A 47 -11.78 2.40 -9.14
CA LEU A 47 -13.04 2.38 -8.43
C LEU A 47 -14.18 2.87 -9.34
N ASP A 48 -13.92 3.89 -10.17
CA ASP A 48 -14.81 4.32 -11.24
C ASP A 48 -13.96 4.73 -12.46
N GLN A 49 -13.97 3.87 -13.49
CA GLN A 49 -13.19 4.09 -14.70
C GLN A 49 -13.72 5.27 -15.54
N LYS A 50 -15.01 5.58 -15.48
CA LYS A 50 -15.60 6.69 -16.25
C LYS A 50 -15.21 8.04 -15.65
N GLN A 51 -15.11 8.10 -14.32
CA GLN A 51 -14.69 9.30 -13.59
C GLN A 51 -13.16 9.39 -13.41
N GLY A 52 -12.42 8.35 -13.79
CA GLY A 52 -10.97 8.27 -13.56
C GLY A 52 -10.60 8.15 -12.08
N LEU A 53 -11.51 7.63 -11.25
CA LEU A 53 -11.26 7.41 -9.83
C LEU A 53 -10.51 6.10 -9.63
N VAL A 54 -9.32 6.18 -9.04
CA VAL A 54 -8.41 5.04 -8.84
C VAL A 54 -8.19 4.75 -7.36
N ASN A 55 -7.92 3.48 -7.05
CA ASN A 55 -7.42 3.07 -5.75
C ASN A 55 -5.91 3.32 -5.67
N MET A 56 -5.45 3.82 -4.53
CA MET A 56 -4.03 4.02 -4.24
C MET A 56 -3.66 3.22 -2.99
N ILE A 57 -2.62 2.41 -3.08
CA ILE A 57 -2.01 1.76 -1.91
C ILE A 57 -0.96 2.69 -1.35
N VAL A 58 -1.21 3.26 -0.17
CA VAL A 58 -0.24 4.12 0.51
C VAL A 58 0.80 3.26 1.23
N GLU A 59 2.07 3.44 0.88
CA GLU A 59 3.20 2.72 1.46
C GLU A 59 3.90 3.56 2.55
N ILE A 60 4.10 4.85 2.26
CA ILE A 60 4.90 5.75 3.09
C ILE A 60 4.10 7.01 3.40
N PRO A 61 3.71 7.22 4.67
CA PRO A 61 3.05 8.45 5.09
C PRO A 61 3.94 9.68 4.91
N ARG A 62 3.33 10.82 4.62
CA ARG A 62 4.02 12.11 4.51
C ARG A 62 4.87 12.40 5.75
N TRP A 63 6.07 12.95 5.51
CA TRP A 63 7.08 13.33 6.48
C TRP A 63 7.69 12.17 7.29
N SER A 64 7.51 10.94 6.82
CA SER A 64 8.23 9.77 7.34
C SER A 64 9.45 9.44 6.48
N ASN A 65 10.41 8.75 7.08
CA ASN A 65 11.68 8.38 6.44
C ASN A 65 11.79 6.88 6.15
N VAL A 66 10.90 6.06 6.72
CA VAL A 66 10.94 4.60 6.60
C VAL A 66 10.60 4.24 5.16
N LYS A 67 11.54 3.65 4.41
CA LYS A 67 11.27 3.23 3.04
C LYS A 67 10.49 1.91 3.06
N MET A 68 9.17 2.00 3.17
CA MET A 68 8.25 0.88 3.01
C MET A 68 7.87 0.70 1.54
N GLU A 69 7.67 -0.53 1.10
CA GLU A 69 7.24 -0.84 -0.27
C GLU A 69 6.46 -2.16 -0.31
N ILE A 70 5.53 -2.26 -1.26
CA ILE A 70 4.88 -3.51 -1.65
C ILE A 70 5.96 -4.48 -2.14
N THR A 71 6.00 -5.66 -1.55
CA THR A 71 6.94 -6.71 -1.95
C THR A 71 6.52 -7.35 -3.26
N LYS A 72 7.49 -7.60 -4.13
CA LYS A 72 7.26 -8.25 -5.43
C LYS A 72 7.53 -9.76 -5.41
N ASP A 73 8.23 -10.19 -4.38
CA ASP A 73 8.87 -11.49 -4.20
C ASP A 73 8.23 -12.33 -3.09
N GLU A 74 7.29 -11.77 -2.33
CA GLU A 74 6.59 -12.47 -1.25
C GLU A 74 5.12 -12.75 -1.60
N PHE A 75 4.61 -13.89 -1.10
CA PHE A 75 3.21 -14.25 -1.24
C PHE A 75 2.30 -13.19 -0.60
N LEU A 76 1.21 -12.84 -1.29
CA LEU A 76 0.28 -11.75 -0.94
C LEU A 76 0.90 -10.35 -0.92
N ASN A 77 2.12 -10.17 -1.42
CA ASN A 77 2.77 -8.87 -1.64
C ASN A 77 2.64 -7.90 -0.44
N PRO A 78 2.92 -8.33 0.81
CA PRO A 78 2.84 -7.42 1.95
C PRO A 78 3.75 -6.20 1.76
N ILE A 79 3.40 -5.11 2.44
CA ILE A 79 4.27 -3.94 2.54
C ILE A 79 5.36 -4.24 3.58
N ARG A 80 6.62 -4.14 3.19
CA ARG A 80 7.79 -4.32 4.08
C ARG A 80 8.76 -3.16 3.95
N GLN A 81 9.64 -2.98 4.93
CA GLN A 81 10.72 -2.01 4.80
C GLN A 81 11.81 -2.54 3.84
N ASP A 82 12.24 -1.72 2.90
CA ASP A 82 13.35 -2.03 1.98
C ASP A 82 14.64 -2.30 2.78
N ILE A 83 15.38 -3.33 2.37
CA ILE A 83 16.65 -3.74 2.99
C ILE A 83 17.76 -3.50 1.98
N LYS A 84 18.69 -2.61 2.32
CA LYS A 84 19.86 -2.29 1.49
C LYS A 84 21.13 -2.63 2.25
N LYS A 85 21.98 -3.49 1.68
CA LYS A 85 23.23 -3.98 2.31
C LYS A 85 22.96 -4.55 3.71
N ASP A 86 21.93 -5.39 3.81
CA ASP A 86 21.48 -6.04 5.06
C ASP A 86 21.00 -5.10 6.18
N LYS A 87 20.81 -3.81 5.88
CA LYS A 87 20.29 -2.81 6.82
C LYS A 87 18.94 -2.27 6.34
N LEU A 88 18.06 -2.02 7.30
CA LEU A 88 16.78 -1.35 7.07
C LEU A 88 17.02 0.04 6.49
N ARG A 89 16.35 0.34 5.37
CA ARG A 89 16.59 1.57 4.63
C ARG A 89 15.69 2.71 5.11
N TYR A 90 16.31 3.86 5.30
CA TYR A 90 15.64 5.11 5.56
C TYR A 90 16.04 6.13 4.49
N VAL A 91 15.08 6.90 4.00
CA VAL A 91 15.33 8.01 3.08
C VAL A 91 15.85 9.20 3.90
N PRO A 92 16.99 9.79 3.51
CA PRO A 92 17.53 10.94 4.23
C PRO A 92 16.63 12.17 4.09
N ASN A 93 16.70 13.07 5.07
CA ASN A 93 16.12 14.40 4.92
C ASN A 93 17.00 15.21 3.96
N ILE A 94 16.39 15.83 2.96
CA ILE A 94 17.07 16.71 2.00
C ILE A 94 16.49 18.10 2.22
N PHE A 95 17.29 19.02 2.77
CA PHE A 95 16.85 20.38 3.08
C PHE A 95 16.20 21.05 1.85
N PRO A 96 15.02 21.69 1.99
CA PRO A 96 14.30 22.03 3.23
C PRO A 96 13.26 20.98 3.69
N HIS A 97 13.28 19.76 3.14
CA HIS A 97 12.25 18.75 3.36
C HIS A 97 12.60 17.73 4.45
N LYS A 98 11.56 17.22 5.11
CA LYS A 98 11.61 16.08 6.05
C LYS A 98 10.98 14.85 5.39
N GLY A 99 11.75 13.78 5.25
CA GLY A 99 11.30 12.51 4.70
C GLY A 99 10.64 12.65 3.33
N TYR A 100 9.59 11.86 3.09
CA TYR A 100 8.76 11.99 1.90
C TYR A 100 7.84 13.22 2.02
N PRO A 101 7.87 14.17 1.08
CA PRO A 101 7.02 15.37 1.16
C PRO A 101 5.54 15.10 0.82
N TRP A 102 5.19 13.87 0.42
CA TRP A 102 3.83 13.43 0.08
C TRP A 102 3.47 12.12 0.79
N ASN A 103 2.19 11.76 0.80
CA ASN A 103 1.80 10.37 0.97
C ASN A 103 2.22 9.63 -0.30
N TYR A 104 3.10 8.65 -0.16
CA TYR A 104 3.72 7.95 -1.28
C TYR A 104 3.26 6.50 -1.31
N GLY A 105 3.12 5.95 -2.51
CA GLY A 105 2.58 4.62 -2.70
C GLY A 105 2.47 4.24 -4.18
N ALA A 106 1.67 3.23 -4.45
CA ALA A 106 1.51 2.64 -5.78
C ALA A 106 0.04 2.54 -6.19
N LEU A 107 -0.18 2.54 -7.51
CA LEU A 107 -1.43 2.08 -8.10
C LEU A 107 -1.38 0.55 -8.22
N PRO A 108 -2.42 -0.18 -7.80
CA PRO A 108 -2.46 -1.63 -7.94
C PRO A 108 -2.75 -2.03 -9.40
N GLN A 109 -2.44 -3.27 -9.77
CA GLN A 109 -2.71 -3.87 -11.10
C GLN A 109 -2.09 -3.13 -12.31
N VAL A 110 -0.99 -2.40 -12.10
CA VAL A 110 -0.17 -1.78 -13.17
C VAL A 110 1.03 -2.62 -13.56
#